data_AF-A0A2L0NFE9-F1
#
_entry.id   AF-A0A2L0NFE9-F1
#
_cell.length_a   1.000
_cell.length_b   1.000
_cell.length_c   1.000
_cell.angle_alpha   90.00
_cell.angle_beta   90.00
_cell.angle_gamma   90.00
#
_symmetry.space_group_name_H-M   'P 1'
#
loop_
_entity.id
_entity.type
_entity.pdbx_description
1 polymer ?
#
loop_
_entity_poly.entity_id
_entity_poly.type
_entity_poly.pdbx_seq_one_letter_code
_entity_poly.pdbx_strand_id
1 'polypeptide(L)'
;MLVAAGIGAGSSPAAAGVAPDGLGAGGAMAAAQAKVSGSARISFVYSPDDDIRFTFDVEAAPFTRPLPGLPKGLPTDARGTVRISHHVAGADHAVTSEAAVDCLVTGDRTASFTAVITRADPEVADTVGQRRGFSVLDGGSPRHPDRVGFSWGVVNVDDTDPGRPVEGKVGTCMAPAPFAPVISGDLTVRPGELAPMPAGGR
;
A
#
# COMPACT_ATOMS: atom_id res chain seq x y z
N MET A 1 -39.25 10.38 70.45
CA MET A 1 -39.97 9.77 69.31
C MET A 1 -38.98 8.89 68.57
N LEU A 2 -39.07 7.56 68.73
CA LEU A 2 -38.22 6.56 68.07
C LEU A 2 -38.67 6.35 66.62
N VAL A 3 -37.74 6.29 65.66
CA VAL A 3 -37.84 5.51 64.39
C VAL A 3 -36.39 5.22 63.91
N ALA A 4 -35.83 4.05 64.22
CA ALA A 4 -35.63 2.87 63.35
C ALA A 4 -34.63 3.05 62.18
N ALA A 5 -33.47 2.40 62.32
CA ALA A 5 -32.47 2.20 61.27
C ALA A 5 -32.84 0.96 60.43
N GLY A 6 -33.01 1.15 59.12
CA GLY A 6 -33.23 0.06 58.16
C GLY A 6 -31.93 -0.36 57.49
N ILE A 7 -31.59 -1.64 57.60
CA ILE A 7 -30.45 -2.28 56.92
C ILE A 7 -30.94 -2.67 55.52
N GLY A 8 -30.45 -2.01 54.48
CA GLY A 8 -30.70 -2.36 53.09
C GLY A 8 -29.65 -3.34 52.56
N ALA A 9 -30.07 -4.59 52.31
CA ALA A 9 -29.27 -5.57 51.59
C ALA A 9 -29.21 -5.19 50.10
N GLY A 10 -28.03 -4.80 49.61
CA GLY A 10 -27.77 -4.59 48.19
C GLY A 10 -27.39 -5.89 47.51
N SER A 11 -28.22 -6.36 46.59
CA SER A 11 -27.97 -7.52 45.73
C SER A 11 -26.94 -7.17 44.65
N SER A 12 -25.83 -7.90 44.59
CA SER A 12 -24.90 -7.84 43.45
C SER A 12 -25.54 -8.46 42.20
N PRO A 13 -25.48 -7.81 41.02
CA PRO A 13 -25.87 -8.49 39.78
C PRO A 13 -24.80 -9.51 39.41
N ALA A 14 -25.24 -10.75 39.14
CA ALA A 14 -24.41 -11.77 38.52
C ALA A 14 -24.05 -11.31 37.10
N ALA A 15 -22.76 -11.17 36.81
CA ALA A 15 -22.28 -10.98 35.46
C ALA A 15 -22.60 -12.24 34.66
N ALA A 16 -23.56 -12.15 33.72
CA ALA A 16 -23.77 -13.15 32.71
C ALA A 16 -22.50 -13.19 31.83
N GLY A 17 -21.69 -14.24 32.00
CA GLY A 17 -20.58 -14.51 31.10
C GLY A 17 -21.13 -14.73 29.70
N VAL A 18 -20.86 -13.77 28.79
CA VAL A 18 -21.02 -13.99 27.36
C VAL A 18 -19.96 -15.02 26.98
N ALA A 19 -20.38 -16.27 26.80
CA ALA A 19 -19.54 -17.26 26.16
C ALA A 19 -19.22 -16.74 24.75
N PRO A 20 -17.95 -16.73 24.30
CA PRO A 20 -17.67 -16.45 22.90
C PRO A 20 -18.34 -17.55 22.08
N ASP A 21 -19.34 -17.15 21.29
CA ASP A 21 -19.93 -17.99 20.27
C ASP A 21 -18.80 -18.60 19.45
N GLY A 22 -18.83 -19.93 19.38
CA GLY A 22 -17.81 -20.70 18.70
C GLY A 22 -17.56 -20.16 17.30
N LEU A 23 -16.29 -19.91 17.00
CA LEU A 23 -15.80 -19.83 15.63
C LEU A 23 -16.05 -21.19 14.98
N GLY A 24 -17.27 -21.37 14.52
CA GLY A 24 -17.67 -22.49 13.69
C GLY A 24 -16.75 -22.49 12.48
N ALA A 25 -16.17 -23.66 12.22
CA ALA A 25 -15.50 -24.00 10.99
C ALA A 25 -16.50 -23.91 9.81
N GLY A 26 -16.80 -22.69 9.39
CA GLY A 26 -17.47 -22.37 8.13
C GLY A 26 -16.39 -22.10 7.10
N GLY A 27 -16.38 -22.89 6.02
CA GLY A 27 -15.33 -22.93 5.03
C GLY A 27 -14.76 -21.55 4.68
N ALA A 28 -13.44 -21.43 4.80
CA ALA A 28 -12.70 -20.28 4.32
C ALA A 28 -13.08 -20.08 2.85
N MET A 29 -13.97 -19.12 2.58
CA MET A 29 -14.00 -18.44 1.30
C MET A 29 -12.53 -18.05 1.09
N ALA A 30 -11.87 -18.63 0.08
CA ALA A 30 -10.47 -18.34 -0.18
C ALA A 30 -10.33 -16.81 -0.15
N ALA A 31 -9.61 -16.29 0.85
CA ALA A 31 -9.54 -14.86 1.08
C ALA A 31 -9.17 -14.19 -0.24
N ALA A 32 -9.98 -13.22 -0.68
CA ALA A 32 -9.74 -12.59 -1.96
C ALA A 32 -8.31 -12.06 -2.00
N GLN A 33 -7.54 -12.50 -2.99
CA GLN A 33 -6.13 -12.14 -3.11
C GLN A 33 -6.02 -10.63 -3.33
N ALA A 34 -5.22 -9.94 -2.51
CA ALA A 34 -5.06 -8.50 -2.64
C ALA A 34 -4.56 -8.13 -4.05
N LYS A 35 -5.16 -7.11 -4.66
CA LYS A 35 -4.82 -6.66 -6.01
C LYS A 35 -4.95 -5.14 -6.14
N VAL A 36 -4.03 -4.53 -6.88
CA VAL A 36 -4.15 -3.15 -7.38
C VAL A 36 -4.09 -3.20 -8.90
N SER A 37 -5.03 -2.54 -9.56
CA SER A 37 -5.01 -2.44 -11.02
C SER A 37 -5.57 -1.12 -11.50
N GLY A 38 -5.17 -0.71 -12.70
CA GLY A 38 -5.74 0.45 -13.36
C GLY A 38 -4.67 1.34 -13.97
N SER A 39 -5.10 2.51 -14.44
CA SER A 39 -4.20 3.56 -14.92
C SER A 39 -4.65 4.90 -14.40
N ALA A 40 -3.69 5.76 -14.12
CA ALA A 40 -3.92 7.08 -13.56
C ALA A 40 -3.04 8.11 -14.26
N ARG A 41 -3.67 9.18 -14.76
CA ARG A 41 -3.01 10.46 -14.97
C ARG A 41 -3.24 11.31 -13.72
N ILE A 42 -2.16 11.79 -13.12
CA ILE A 42 -2.23 12.59 -11.89
C ILE A 42 -2.12 14.09 -12.18
N SER A 43 -2.60 14.90 -11.24
CA SER A 43 -2.16 16.30 -11.11
C SER A 43 -1.10 16.37 -10.03
N PHE A 44 0.07 16.92 -10.38
CA PHE A 44 1.18 17.11 -9.44
C PHE A 44 1.52 18.59 -9.33
N VAL A 45 1.29 19.18 -8.16
CA VAL A 45 1.36 20.65 -7.97
C VAL A 45 2.74 21.25 -8.25
N TYR A 46 3.81 20.48 -8.11
CA TYR A 46 5.18 20.94 -8.37
C TYR A 46 5.60 20.81 -9.84
N SER A 47 4.76 20.16 -10.65
CA SER A 47 4.90 20.03 -12.11
C SER A 47 3.51 20.13 -12.76
N PRO A 48 2.84 21.30 -12.64
CA PRO A 48 1.42 21.43 -12.96
C PRO A 48 1.10 21.23 -14.45
N ASP A 49 2.07 21.47 -15.32
CA ASP A 49 1.92 21.39 -16.78
C ASP A 49 2.38 20.04 -17.37
N ASP A 50 2.96 19.16 -16.55
CA ASP A 50 3.45 17.86 -17.00
C ASP A 50 2.32 16.84 -17.16
N ASP A 51 2.50 15.87 -18.07
CA ASP A 51 1.64 14.69 -18.16
C ASP A 51 2.34 13.50 -17.48
N ILE A 52 1.91 13.18 -16.26
CA ILE A 52 2.45 12.09 -15.44
C ILE A 52 1.41 10.98 -15.34
N ARG A 53 1.80 9.78 -15.78
CA ARG A 53 0.94 8.61 -15.85
C ARG A 53 1.54 7.41 -15.16
N PHE A 54 0.67 6.67 -14.48
CA PHE A 54 0.96 5.39 -13.87
C PHE A 54 0.02 4.33 -14.43
N THR A 55 0.54 3.13 -14.63
CA THR A 55 -0.26 1.92 -14.85
C THR A 55 0.16 0.87 -13.84
N PHE A 56 -0.81 0.28 -13.17
CA PHE A 56 -0.61 -0.72 -12.14
C PHE A 56 -1.26 -2.04 -12.55
N ASP A 57 -0.52 -3.13 -12.40
CA ASP A 57 -1.06 -4.49 -12.33
C ASP A 57 -0.27 -5.23 -11.27
N VAL A 58 -0.85 -5.30 -10.07
CA VAL A 58 -0.15 -5.69 -8.85
C VAL A 58 -0.98 -6.73 -8.11
N GLU A 59 -0.39 -7.87 -7.78
CA GLU A 59 -1.10 -8.98 -7.16
C GLU A 59 -0.27 -9.55 -6.00
N ALA A 60 -0.92 -9.78 -4.86
CA ALA A 60 -0.29 -10.48 -3.75
C ALA A 60 0.16 -11.87 -4.19
N ALA A 61 1.35 -12.30 -3.77
CA ALA A 61 1.89 -13.62 -4.01
C ALA A 61 2.61 -14.08 -2.73
N PRO A 62 1.87 -14.31 -1.63
CA PRO A 62 2.45 -14.53 -0.31
C PRO A 62 3.43 -15.71 -0.31
N PHE A 63 4.53 -15.55 0.40
CA PHE A 63 5.54 -16.59 0.60
C PHE A 63 6.16 -17.15 -0.70
N THR A 64 6.41 -16.28 -1.68
CA THR A 64 6.98 -16.66 -2.98
C THR A 64 8.39 -16.13 -3.21
N ARG A 65 8.87 -15.20 -2.36
CA ARG A 65 10.16 -14.54 -2.54
C ARG A 65 11.06 -14.73 -1.32
N PRO A 66 11.92 -15.77 -1.33
CA PRO A 66 12.89 -15.99 -0.27
C PRO A 66 13.79 -14.78 -0.03
N LEU A 67 14.07 -14.49 1.24
CA LEU A 67 15.06 -13.50 1.66
C LEU A 67 16.07 -14.17 2.61
N PRO A 68 17.28 -13.60 2.77
CA PRO A 68 18.21 -14.06 3.81
C PRO A 68 17.53 -14.05 5.19
N GLY A 69 17.50 -15.21 5.85
CA GLY A 69 16.79 -15.39 7.13
C GLY A 69 15.28 -15.64 7.03
N LEU A 70 14.69 -15.54 5.83
CA LEU A 70 13.26 -15.80 5.56
C LEU A 70 13.13 -16.68 4.30
N PRO A 71 13.47 -17.98 4.39
CA PRO A 71 13.57 -18.87 3.21
C PRO A 71 12.22 -19.12 2.52
N LYS A 72 11.11 -18.87 3.20
CA LYS A 72 9.75 -18.97 2.64
C LYS A 72 9.23 -17.63 2.12
N GLY A 73 9.98 -16.53 2.26
CA GLY A 73 9.49 -15.18 1.95
C GLY A 73 8.54 -14.61 2.99
N LEU A 74 7.78 -13.58 2.60
CA LEU A 74 6.91 -12.80 3.49
C LEU A 74 5.42 -12.98 3.12
N PRO A 75 4.50 -12.82 4.08
CA PRO A 75 3.06 -12.82 3.77
C PRO A 75 2.65 -11.67 2.82
N THR A 76 3.49 -10.63 2.73
CA THR A 76 3.29 -9.45 1.90
C THR A 76 3.99 -9.53 0.54
N ASP A 77 4.63 -10.67 0.23
CA ASP A 77 5.22 -10.87 -1.10
C ASP A 77 4.18 -10.64 -2.19
N ALA A 78 4.61 -10.05 -3.29
CA ALA A 78 3.75 -9.72 -4.42
C ALA A 78 4.51 -9.79 -5.73
N ARG A 79 3.75 -9.76 -6.82
CA ARG A 79 4.25 -9.74 -8.20
C ARG A 79 3.44 -8.77 -9.03
N GLY A 80 3.93 -8.51 -10.23
CA GLY A 80 3.27 -7.65 -11.20
C GLY A 80 4.18 -6.52 -11.64
N THR A 81 3.57 -5.49 -12.23
CA THR A 81 4.30 -4.39 -12.86
C THR A 81 3.72 -3.03 -12.52
N VAL A 82 4.62 -2.05 -12.50
CA VAL A 82 4.29 -0.63 -12.54
C VAL A 82 4.91 -0.06 -13.81
N ARG A 83 4.12 0.67 -14.60
CA ARG A 83 4.65 1.51 -15.68
C ARG A 83 4.49 2.97 -15.29
N ILE A 84 5.54 3.75 -15.48
CA ILE A 84 5.57 5.18 -15.28
C ILE A 84 5.86 5.83 -16.62
N SER A 85 5.11 6.87 -16.97
CA SER A 85 5.40 7.73 -18.10
C SER A 85 5.30 9.18 -17.64
N HIS A 86 6.33 9.96 -17.93
CA HIS A 86 6.41 11.37 -17.59
C HIS A 86 6.79 12.15 -18.84
N HIS A 87 5.85 12.98 -19.29
CA HIS A 87 6.09 13.96 -20.33
C HIS A 87 6.20 15.34 -19.68
N VAL A 88 7.40 15.93 -19.73
CA VAL A 88 7.63 17.30 -19.25
C VAL A 88 7.02 18.28 -20.25
N ALA A 89 6.35 19.32 -19.75
CA ALA A 89 5.78 20.35 -20.60
C ALA A 89 6.85 20.98 -21.53
N GLY A 90 6.58 21.00 -22.83
CA GLY A 90 7.50 21.53 -23.84
C GLY A 90 8.63 20.59 -24.25
N ALA A 91 8.72 19.38 -23.69
CA ALA A 91 9.56 18.32 -24.26
C ALA A 91 8.88 17.70 -25.50
N ASP A 92 9.69 17.13 -26.40
CA ASP A 92 9.20 16.48 -27.62
C ASP A 92 8.78 15.01 -27.39
N HIS A 93 9.15 14.43 -26.25
CA HIS A 93 8.86 13.04 -25.93
C HIS A 93 8.61 12.81 -24.43
N ALA A 94 7.92 11.71 -24.14
CA ALA A 94 7.77 11.21 -22.78
C ALA A 94 8.92 10.25 -22.44
N VAL A 95 9.36 10.31 -21.19
CA VAL A 95 10.31 9.36 -20.61
C VAL A 95 9.54 8.29 -19.83
N THR A 96 9.94 7.03 -19.97
CA THR A 96 9.24 5.88 -19.40
C THR A 96 10.13 5.00 -18.54
N SER A 97 9.51 4.34 -17.57
CA SER A 97 10.12 3.24 -16.81
C SER A 97 9.12 2.14 -16.49
N GLU A 98 9.63 0.93 -16.31
CA GLU A 98 8.91 -0.24 -15.84
C GLU A 98 9.58 -0.75 -14.55
N ALA A 99 8.77 -1.11 -13.56
CA ALA A 99 9.22 -1.68 -12.31
C ALA A 99 8.49 -3.00 -12.01
N ALA A 100 9.23 -3.97 -11.47
CA ALA A 100 8.70 -5.24 -11.01
C ALA A 100 8.30 -5.14 -9.53
N VAL A 101 7.06 -5.47 -9.22
CA VAL A 101 6.55 -5.42 -7.84
C VAL A 101 7.19 -6.52 -7.00
N ASP A 102 7.54 -6.19 -5.74
CA ASP A 102 8.11 -7.14 -4.79
C ASP A 102 7.39 -7.21 -3.42
N CYS A 103 6.41 -6.33 -3.17
CA CYS A 103 5.51 -6.39 -2.02
C CYS A 103 4.16 -5.72 -2.31
N LEU A 104 3.07 -6.19 -1.68
CA LEU A 104 1.78 -5.52 -1.58
C LEU A 104 1.17 -5.66 -0.17
N VAL A 105 0.64 -4.57 0.36
CA VAL A 105 -0.23 -4.53 1.56
C VAL A 105 -1.46 -3.69 1.23
N THR A 106 -2.64 -4.15 1.63
CA THR A 106 -3.90 -3.42 1.43
C THR A 106 -4.59 -3.13 2.76
N GLY A 107 -5.28 -1.99 2.84
CA GLY A 107 -6.21 -1.64 3.90
C GLY A 107 -7.47 -1.06 3.28
N ASP A 108 -8.54 -1.86 3.26
CA ASP A 108 -9.81 -1.53 2.59
C ASP A 108 -9.59 -1.03 1.15
N ARG A 109 -9.75 0.28 0.90
CA ARG A 109 -9.62 0.89 -0.43
C ARG A 109 -8.26 1.52 -0.68
N THR A 110 -7.30 1.27 0.21
CA THR A 110 -5.93 1.75 0.11
C THR A 110 -4.95 0.61 -0.06
N ALA A 111 -3.87 0.86 -0.78
CA ALA A 111 -2.76 -0.06 -0.95
C ALA A 111 -1.44 0.65 -0.77
N SER A 112 -0.45 -0.04 -0.21
CA SER A 112 0.96 0.31 -0.21
C SER A 112 1.75 -0.84 -0.79
N PHE A 113 2.60 -0.57 -1.77
CA PHE A 113 3.42 -1.58 -2.42
C PHE A 113 4.76 -1.00 -2.82
N THR A 114 5.71 -1.88 -3.09
CA THR A 114 7.03 -1.50 -3.60
C THR A 114 7.31 -2.23 -4.90
N ALA A 115 8.06 -1.57 -5.77
CA ALA A 115 8.56 -2.15 -7.01
C ALA A 115 9.99 -1.73 -7.27
N VAL A 116 10.77 -2.60 -7.89
CA VAL A 116 12.15 -2.33 -8.30
C VAL A 116 12.14 -2.01 -9.79
N ILE A 117 12.71 -0.86 -10.18
CA ILE A 117 12.79 -0.47 -11.58
C ILE A 117 13.67 -1.47 -12.34
N THR A 118 13.12 -2.08 -13.38
CA THR A 118 13.80 -3.10 -14.20
C THR A 118 14.15 -2.61 -15.59
N ARG A 119 13.43 -1.60 -16.09
CA ARG A 119 13.69 -0.94 -17.38
C ARG A 119 13.39 0.53 -17.26
N ALA A 120 14.17 1.35 -17.94
CA ALA A 120 13.96 2.79 -18.03
C ALA A 120 14.57 3.31 -19.33
N ASP A 121 14.00 4.39 -19.86
CA ASP A 121 14.57 5.09 -21.01
C ASP A 121 15.95 5.71 -20.65
N PRO A 122 16.81 6.00 -21.65
CA PRO A 122 18.19 6.45 -21.41
C PRO A 122 18.34 7.62 -20.45
N GLU A 123 17.39 8.57 -20.47
CA GLU A 123 17.37 9.79 -19.67
C GLU A 123 17.22 9.52 -18.16
N VAL A 124 16.70 8.34 -17.80
CA VAL A 124 16.44 7.92 -16.42
C VAL A 124 17.02 6.53 -16.15
N ALA A 125 18.02 6.12 -16.93
CA ALA A 125 18.62 4.79 -16.84
C ALA A 125 19.31 4.54 -15.48
N ASP A 126 19.74 5.59 -14.78
CA ASP A 126 20.31 5.54 -13.44
C ASP A 126 19.30 5.08 -12.36
N THR A 127 18.01 5.11 -12.68
CA THR A 127 16.94 4.62 -11.80
C THR A 127 16.81 3.10 -11.79
N VAL A 128 17.39 2.39 -12.77
CA VAL A 128 17.32 0.92 -12.83
C VAL A 128 17.96 0.29 -11.59
N GLY A 129 17.25 -0.68 -11.00
CA GLY A 129 17.63 -1.35 -9.74
C GLY A 129 17.19 -0.61 -8.48
N GLN A 130 16.70 0.63 -8.59
CA GLN A 130 16.17 1.36 -7.44
C GLN A 130 14.78 0.84 -7.07
N ARG A 131 14.54 0.67 -5.77
CA ARG A 131 13.20 0.36 -5.24
C ARG A 131 12.43 1.65 -5.03
N ARG A 132 11.19 1.67 -5.50
CA ARG A 132 10.25 2.77 -5.33
C ARG A 132 9.04 2.31 -4.53
N GLY A 133 8.56 3.18 -3.66
CA GLY A 133 7.34 2.98 -2.88
C GLY A 133 6.17 3.68 -3.54
N PHE A 134 5.04 2.98 -3.61
CA PHE A 134 3.81 3.46 -4.21
C PHE A 134 2.65 3.23 -3.25
N SER A 135 1.74 4.19 -3.20
CA SER A 135 0.45 4.00 -2.56
C SER A 135 -0.68 4.38 -3.49
N VAL A 136 -1.80 3.69 -3.35
CA VAL A 136 -3.03 3.95 -4.11
C VAL A 136 -4.17 4.09 -3.12
N LEU A 137 -5.01 5.10 -3.32
CA LEU A 137 -6.36 5.17 -2.79
C LEU A 137 -7.31 5.01 -3.96
N ASP A 138 -8.13 3.96 -3.94
CA ASP A 138 -9.31 3.87 -4.76
C ASP A 138 -10.42 4.68 -4.06
N GLY A 139 -10.81 5.77 -4.69
CA GLY A 139 -11.73 6.77 -4.18
C GLY A 139 -13.20 6.41 -4.41
N GLY A 140 -13.51 5.53 -5.38
CA GLY A 140 -14.80 4.82 -5.55
C GLY A 140 -16.02 5.65 -5.83
N SER A 141 -15.83 6.95 -5.95
CA SER A 141 -16.86 7.82 -6.46
C SER A 141 -16.18 9.03 -7.08
N PRO A 142 -16.81 9.67 -8.08
CA PRO A 142 -16.27 10.91 -8.65
C PRO A 142 -16.09 12.06 -7.63
N ARG A 143 -16.75 12.01 -6.45
CA ARG A 143 -16.60 13.01 -5.39
C ARG A 143 -15.36 12.81 -4.52
N HIS A 144 -14.81 11.60 -4.52
CA HIS A 144 -13.60 11.23 -3.82
C HIS A 144 -12.66 10.66 -4.87
N PRO A 145 -11.86 11.48 -5.56
CA PRO A 145 -11.01 10.99 -6.64
C PRO A 145 -9.99 10.01 -6.10
N ASP A 146 -9.58 9.08 -6.96
CA ASP A 146 -8.45 8.21 -6.69
C ASP A 146 -7.19 9.04 -6.42
N ARG A 147 -6.23 8.46 -5.71
CA ARG A 147 -4.96 9.12 -5.44
C ARG A 147 -3.80 8.15 -5.58
N VAL A 148 -2.66 8.70 -5.96
CA VAL A 148 -1.37 8.00 -6.03
C VAL A 148 -0.37 8.69 -5.10
N GLY A 149 0.39 7.91 -4.35
CA GLY A 149 1.59 8.36 -3.66
C GLY A 149 2.80 7.66 -4.25
N PHE A 150 3.93 8.35 -4.26
CA PHE A 150 5.19 7.84 -4.79
C PHE A 150 6.37 8.35 -3.95
N SER A 151 7.37 7.50 -3.73
CA SER A 151 8.45 7.72 -2.76
C SER A 151 9.56 8.69 -3.21
N TRP A 152 9.27 9.63 -4.11
CA TRP A 152 10.25 10.58 -4.64
C TRP A 152 9.60 11.94 -4.91
N GLY A 153 10.41 12.89 -5.37
CA GLY A 153 9.98 14.25 -5.72
C GLY A 153 9.79 15.15 -4.50
N VAL A 154 8.94 14.77 -3.55
CA VAL A 154 8.55 15.62 -2.40
C VAL A 154 8.58 14.90 -1.04
N VAL A 155 8.92 13.62 -1.04
CA VAL A 155 8.94 12.76 0.14
C VAL A 155 10.18 11.86 0.09
N ASN A 156 10.40 11.11 1.17
CA ASN A 156 11.53 10.16 1.29
C ASN A 156 12.88 10.87 1.13
N VAL A 157 13.03 12.03 1.76
CA VAL A 157 14.30 12.77 1.81
C VAL A 157 15.09 12.33 3.04
N ASP A 158 16.38 12.10 2.85
CA ASP A 158 17.35 11.72 3.86
C ASP A 158 18.47 12.79 3.92
N ASP A 159 18.99 13.07 5.11
CA ASP A 159 20.01 14.08 5.39
C ASP A 159 21.38 13.47 5.79
N THR A 160 21.57 12.18 5.50
CA THR A 160 22.83 11.44 5.70
C THR A 160 24.07 12.08 5.07
N ASP A 161 23.91 13.00 4.11
CA ASP A 161 24.99 13.83 3.58
C ASP A 161 24.80 15.32 3.96
N PRO A 162 25.63 15.85 4.89
CA PRO A 162 25.49 17.22 5.37
C PRO A 162 25.50 18.25 4.23
N GLY A 163 24.39 18.98 4.09
CA GLY A 163 24.24 20.03 3.08
C GLY A 163 23.79 19.56 1.70
N ARG A 164 23.55 18.25 1.52
CA ARG A 164 23.01 17.69 0.28
C ARG A 164 21.90 16.67 0.61
N PRO A 165 20.64 17.12 0.68
CA PRO A 165 19.51 16.20 0.82
C PRO A 165 19.52 15.19 -0.32
N VAL A 166 19.40 13.91 0.01
CA VAL A 166 19.34 12.81 -0.95
C VAL A 166 18.01 12.09 -0.83
N GLU A 167 17.63 11.35 -1.87
CA GLU A 167 16.52 10.42 -1.74
C GLU A 167 16.93 9.24 -0.85
N GLY A 168 16.15 8.97 0.18
CA GLY A 168 16.34 7.88 1.11
C GLY A 168 16.09 6.52 0.49
N LYS A 169 16.67 5.47 1.07
CA LYS A 169 16.45 4.10 0.62
C LYS A 169 15.04 3.63 1.00
N VAL A 170 14.26 3.19 0.01
CA VAL A 170 12.94 2.61 0.25
C VAL A 170 13.05 1.15 0.74
N GLY A 171 12.48 0.89 1.92
CA GLY A 171 12.28 -0.46 2.45
C GLY A 171 11.09 -1.17 1.80
N THR A 172 11.07 -2.50 1.83
CA THR A 172 9.95 -3.31 1.30
C THR A 172 8.62 -2.89 1.93
N CYS A 173 7.57 -2.75 1.12
CA CYS A 173 6.23 -2.31 1.53
C CYS A 173 6.13 -0.88 2.11
N MET A 174 7.22 -0.08 2.09
CA MET A 174 7.20 1.29 2.58
C MET A 174 6.80 2.25 1.46
N ALA A 175 5.74 3.01 1.67
CA ALA A 175 5.24 4.01 0.74
C ALA A 175 4.68 5.22 1.51
N PRO A 176 4.71 6.44 0.93
CA PRO A 176 4.07 7.61 1.52
C PRO A 176 2.53 7.48 1.45
N ALA A 177 1.81 8.37 2.14
CA ALA A 177 0.37 8.51 1.94
C ALA A 177 0.03 8.85 0.46
N PRO A 178 -1.13 8.42 -0.07
CA PRO A 178 -1.52 8.74 -1.43
C PRO A 178 -1.93 10.22 -1.53
N PHE A 179 -1.05 11.05 -2.09
CA PHE A 179 -1.19 12.51 -2.05
C PHE A 179 -1.65 13.12 -3.38
N ALA A 180 -1.20 12.58 -4.52
CA ALA A 180 -1.47 13.17 -5.84
C ALA A 180 -2.87 12.74 -6.33
N PRO A 181 -3.79 13.68 -6.59
CA PRO A 181 -5.10 13.35 -7.12
C PRO A 181 -5.01 12.83 -8.55
N VAL A 182 -5.76 11.78 -8.84
CA VAL A 182 -5.98 11.27 -10.19
C VAL A 182 -7.00 12.18 -10.88
N ILE A 183 -6.66 12.66 -12.07
CA ILE A 183 -7.49 13.56 -12.89
C ILE A 183 -8.07 12.85 -14.12
N SER A 184 -7.55 11.68 -14.47
CA SER A 184 -8.09 10.83 -15.53
C SER A 184 -7.61 9.39 -15.37
N GLY A 185 -8.47 8.43 -15.72
CA GLY A 185 -8.25 7.00 -15.46
C GLY A 185 -8.88 6.56 -14.15
N ASP A 186 -8.94 5.25 -13.95
CA ASP A 186 -9.57 4.62 -12.80
C ASP A 186 -8.59 3.62 -12.18
N LEU A 187 -8.48 3.66 -10.86
CA LEU A 187 -7.72 2.72 -10.04
C LEU A 187 -8.68 1.86 -9.23
N THR A 188 -8.33 0.58 -9.06
CA THR A 188 -9.10 -0.34 -8.22
C THR A 188 -8.17 -0.99 -7.23
N VAL A 189 -8.55 -0.92 -5.95
CA VAL A 189 -7.93 -1.69 -4.87
C VAL A 189 -8.91 -2.78 -4.46
N ARG A 190 -8.52 -4.04 -4.66
CA ARG A 190 -9.20 -5.18 -4.05
C ARG A 190 -8.44 -5.54 -2.78
N PRO A 191 -9.03 -5.34 -1.58
CA PRO A 191 -8.37 -5.71 -0.34
C PRO A 191 -8.22 -7.23 -0.23
N GLY A 192 -7.17 -7.65 0.45
CA GLY A 192 -6.98 -9.02 0.89
C GLY A 192 -6.32 -9.05 2.25
N GLU A 193 -6.76 -9.99 3.09
CA GLU A 193 -6.14 -10.26 4.38
C GLU A 193 -4.75 -10.87 4.20
N LEU A 194 -3.88 -10.64 5.18
CA LEU A 194 -2.55 -11.27 5.19
C LEU A 194 -2.69 -12.79 5.26
N ALA A 195 -1.95 -13.48 4.41
CA ALA A 195 -1.93 -14.94 4.42
C ALA A 195 -1.37 -15.45 5.75
N PRO A 196 -1.97 -16.49 6.35
CA PRO A 196 -1.44 -17.11 7.56
C PRO A 196 -0.07 -17.71 7.30
N MET A 197 0.77 -17.77 8.33
CA MET A 197 2.09 -18.40 8.25
C MET A 197 1.97 -19.86 7.78
N PRO A 198 2.80 -20.31 6.82
CA PRO A 198 2.85 -21.71 6.44
C PRO A 198 3.25 -22.59 7.63
N ALA A 199 2.69 -23.80 7.71
CA ALA A 199 3.03 -24.76 8.77
C ALA A 199 4.56 -24.92 8.90
N GLY A 200 5.05 -24.91 10.15
CA GLY A 200 6.48 -25.02 10.47
C GLY A 200 7.32 -23.80 10.06
N GLY A 201 6.76 -22.58 10.11
CA GLY A 201 7.49 -21.34 9.88
C GLY A 201 7.73 -20.56 11.19
N ARG A 202 8.98 -20.47 11.62
CA ARG A 202 9.53 -19.30 12.32
C ARG A 202 10.95 -19.08 11.81
#